data_AF-K1RF84-F1
#
_entry.id   AF-K1RF84-F1
#
_cell.length_a   1.000
_cell.length_b   1.000
_cell.length_c   1.000
_cell.angle_alpha   90.00
_cell.angle_beta   90.00
_cell.angle_gamma   90.00
#
_symmetry.space_group_name_H-M   'P 1'
#
loop_
_entity.id
_entity.type
_entity.pdbx_description
1 polymer ?
#
loop_
_entity_poly.entity_id
_entity_poly.type
_entity_poly.pdbx_seq_one_letter_code
_entity_poly.pdbx_strand_id
1 'polypeptide(L)'
;MKDLQKDTLSIALAQPPKGSWINMVGMVSKRSSGTIFNASYDVPNSAQKTIYKDVILAKYTSNSGDSGGIVYALTKATNTRYTVGINLGSITY
;
A
#
# COMPACT_ATOMS: atom_id res chain seq x y z
N MET A 1 25.60 18.50 -9.35
CA MET A 1 24.29 17.89 -9.02
C MET A 1 24.52 16.39 -9.05
N LYS A 2 24.46 15.75 -7.88
CA LYS A 2 24.79 14.32 -7.71
C LYS A 2 23.62 13.52 -8.28
N ASP A 3 23.91 12.58 -9.19
CA ASP A 3 22.92 11.71 -9.79
C ASP A 3 22.00 11.13 -8.71
N LEU A 4 20.72 11.52 -8.74
CA LEU A 4 19.67 10.73 -8.12
C LEU A 4 19.68 9.42 -8.91
N GLN A 5 20.39 8.42 -8.38
CA GLN A 5 20.18 7.04 -8.81
C GLN A 5 18.67 6.83 -8.82
N LYS A 6 18.13 6.62 -10.02
CA LYS A 6 16.76 6.22 -10.25
C LYS A 6 16.61 4.91 -9.48
N ASP A 7 16.02 4.98 -8.29
CA ASP A 7 15.60 3.80 -7.52
C ASP A 7 14.82 2.93 -8.49
N THR A 8 15.49 1.91 -9.02
CA THR A 8 14.92 1.07 -10.06
C THR A 8 14.08 0.06 -9.33
N LEU A 9 12.78 0.36 -9.25
CA LEU A 9 11.78 -0.46 -8.59
C LEU A 9 11.89 -1.90 -9.09
N SER A 10 12.01 -2.85 -8.17
CA SER A 10 11.99 -4.28 -8.53
C SER A 10 10.65 -4.62 -9.17
N ILE A 11 10.67 -4.96 -10.46
CA ILE A 11 9.52 -5.47 -11.21
C ILE A 11 9.16 -6.92 -10.81
N ALA A 12 9.99 -7.56 -9.98
CA ALA A 12 9.80 -8.92 -9.49
C ALA A 12 8.99 -8.98 -8.17
N LEU A 13 8.13 -7.99 -7.94
CA LEU A 13 7.09 -8.10 -6.93
C LEU A 13 5.79 -8.41 -7.65
N ALA A 14 5.19 -9.56 -7.34
CA ALA A 14 3.81 -9.85 -7.69
C ALA A 14 2.91 -8.85 -6.94
N GLN A 15 2.85 -7.61 -7.44
CA GLN A 15 1.89 -6.58 -7.05
C GLN A 15 0.51 -7.25 -7.09
N PRO A 16 -0.16 -7.43 -5.94
CA PRO A 16 -1.38 -8.21 -5.93
C PRO A 16 -2.42 -7.46 -6.80
N PRO A 17 -3.14 -8.17 -7.68
CA PRO A 17 -4.05 -7.51 -8.60
C PRO A 17 -5.16 -6.78 -7.86
N LYS A 18 -5.81 -5.82 -8.55
CA LYS A 18 -7.05 -5.20 -8.07
C LYS A 18 -8.04 -6.28 -7.63
N GLY A 19 -8.68 -6.04 -6.48
CA GLY A 19 -9.61 -6.98 -5.86
C GLY A 19 -8.95 -7.98 -4.90
N SER A 20 -7.62 -8.06 -4.85
CA SER A 20 -6.93 -8.92 -3.89
C SER A 20 -7.25 -8.52 -2.45
N TRP A 21 -7.48 -9.52 -1.60
CA TRP A 21 -7.70 -9.32 -0.17
C TRP A 21 -6.37 -9.14 0.56
N ILE A 22 -6.32 -8.11 1.41
CA ILE A 22 -5.12 -7.74 2.16
C ILE A 22 -5.47 -7.39 3.61
N ASN A 23 -4.46 -7.40 4.46
CA ASN A 23 -4.54 -7.12 5.88
C ASN A 23 -3.48 -6.09 6.24
N MET A 24 -3.85 -5.07 6.99
CA MET A 24 -2.96 -4.06 7.55
C MET A 24 -2.81 -4.30 9.06
N VAL A 25 -1.58 -4.16 9.56
CA VAL A 25 -1.27 -4.20 10.98
C VAL A 25 -0.67 -2.87 11.38
N GLY A 26 -1.50 -2.04 12.01
CA GLY A 26 -1.16 -0.71 12.48
C GLY A 26 -1.13 -0.64 14.01
N MET A 27 -0.53 0.43 14.54
CA MET A 27 -0.43 0.63 15.98
C MET A 27 -1.79 0.91 16.62
N VAL A 28 -2.62 1.72 15.95
CA VAL A 28 -3.89 2.25 16.46
C VAL A 28 -5.04 1.35 16.06
N SER A 29 -5.24 1.11 14.76
CA SER A 29 -6.35 0.27 14.26
C SER A 29 -6.12 -1.23 14.49
N LYS A 30 -4.95 -1.61 15.00
CA LYS A 30 -4.53 -3.02 15.15
C LYS A 30 -4.61 -3.73 13.80
N ARG A 31 -5.40 -4.80 13.71
CA ARG A 31 -5.62 -5.54 12.46
C ARG A 31 -6.85 -5.00 11.77
N SER A 32 -6.67 -4.53 10.54
CA SER A 32 -7.76 -4.25 9.62
C SER A 32 -7.57 -5.02 8.32
N SER A 33 -8.67 -5.29 7.62
CA SER A 33 -8.66 -6.08 6.39
C SER A 33 -9.47 -5.36 5.33
N GLY A 34 -9.15 -5.64 4.08
CA GLY A 34 -9.74 -4.93 2.96
C GLY A 34 -9.28 -5.42 1.61
N THR A 35 -9.54 -4.61 0.59
CA THR A 35 -9.22 -4.96 -0.81
C THR A 35 -8.38 -3.90 -1.48
N ILE A 36 -7.54 -4.34 -2.42
CA ILE A 36 -6.86 -3.43 -3.34
C ILE A 36 -7.88 -2.86 -4.31
N PHE A 37 -8.07 -1.54 -4.28
CA PHE A 37 -8.95 -0.83 -5.19
C PHE A 37 -8.25 -0.46 -6.50
N ASN A 38 -6.99 -0.05 -6.42
CA ASN A 38 -6.14 0.18 -7.58
C ASN A 38 -4.72 -0.30 -7.29
N ALA A 39 -4.15 -1.10 -8.20
CA ALA A 39 -2.81 -1.67 -8.02
C ALA A 39 -1.69 -0.67 -8.38
N SER A 40 -2.02 0.41 -9.08
CA SER A 40 -1.11 1.51 -9.39
C SER A 40 -1.90 2.82 -9.42
N TYR A 41 -1.54 3.74 -8.52
CA TYR A 41 -2.21 5.03 -8.36
C TYR A 41 -1.19 6.12 -8.04
N ASP A 42 -1.33 7.27 -8.69
CA ASP A 42 -0.58 8.47 -8.39
C ASP A 42 -1.39 9.33 -7.41
N VAL A 43 -0.81 9.69 -6.27
CA VAL A 43 -1.48 10.50 -5.24
C VAL A 43 -1.25 11.99 -5.55
N PRO A 44 -2.29 12.76 -5.90
CA PRO A 44 -2.18 14.21 -6.02
C PRO A 44 -2.28 14.88 -4.64
N ASN A 45 -1.64 16.04 -4.48
CA ASN A 45 -1.93 16.96 -3.39
C ASN A 45 -3.11 17.90 -3.73
N SER A 46 -3.41 18.83 -2.82
CA SER A 46 -4.46 19.85 -3.01
C SER A 46 -4.27 20.76 -4.23
N ALA A 47 -3.03 20.90 -4.73
CA ALA A 47 -2.70 21.66 -5.92
C ALA A 47 -2.62 20.79 -7.19
N GLN A 48 -3.17 19.57 -7.15
CA GLN A 48 -3.14 18.58 -8.24
C GLN A 48 -1.73 18.15 -8.68
N LYS A 49 -0.70 18.41 -7.87
CA LYS A 49 0.65 17.93 -8.12
C LYS A 49 0.80 16.54 -7.53
N THR A 50 1.27 15.59 -8.33
CA THR A 50 1.60 14.25 -7.85
C THR A 50 2.69 14.30 -6.79
N ILE A 51 2.39 13.79 -5.60
CA ILE A 51 3.32 13.70 -4.46
C ILE A 51 3.84 12.28 -4.24
N TYR A 52 3.08 11.26 -4.63
CA TYR A 52 3.52 9.87 -4.65
C TYR A 52 3.09 9.24 -5.98
N LYS A 53 3.96 8.39 -6.54
CA LYS A 53 3.72 7.69 -7.79
C LYS A 53 3.62 6.19 -7.55
N ASP A 54 2.81 5.53 -8.38
CA ASP A 54 2.74 4.07 -8.44
C ASP A 54 2.53 3.40 -7.06
N VAL A 55 1.61 3.97 -6.26
CA VAL A 55 1.24 3.37 -4.97
C VAL A 55 0.00 2.50 -5.11
N ILE A 56 -0.11 1.49 -4.23
CA ILE A 56 -1.32 0.68 -4.11
C ILE A 56 -2.36 1.47 -3.36
N LEU A 57 -3.52 1.67 -3.98
CA LEU A 57 -4.69 2.22 -3.32
C LEU A 57 -5.57 1.09 -2.81
N ALA A 58 -5.78 1.05 -1.50
CA ALA A 58 -6.55 0.01 -0.82
C ALA A 58 -7.70 0.58 0.00
N LYS A 59 -8.71 -0.26 0.23
CA LYS A 59 -9.88 0.04 1.06
C LYS A 59 -9.86 -0.81 2.32
N TYR A 60 -9.39 -0.24 3.43
CA TYR A 60 -9.45 -0.79 4.78
C TYR A 60 -9.46 0.35 5.79
N THR A 61 -9.85 0.08 7.04
CA THR A 61 -9.77 1.07 8.12
C THR A 61 -8.31 1.36 8.46
N SER A 62 -7.93 2.64 8.45
CA SER A 62 -6.63 3.15 8.89
C SER A 62 -6.83 4.48 9.61
N ASN A 63 -6.15 4.67 10.73
CA ASN A 63 -6.20 5.86 11.55
C ASN A 63 -4.84 6.56 11.61
N SER A 64 -4.83 7.83 12.05
CA SER A 64 -3.58 8.53 12.35
C SER A 64 -2.79 7.73 13.38
N GLY A 65 -1.51 7.46 13.10
CA GLY A 65 -0.66 6.57 13.90
C GLY A 65 -0.50 5.15 13.32
N ASP A 66 -1.22 4.77 12.27
CA ASP A 66 -1.00 3.50 11.56
C ASP A 66 0.02 3.58 10.41
N SER A 67 0.57 4.78 10.13
CA SER A 67 1.64 4.94 9.15
C SER A 67 2.86 4.11 9.53
N GLY A 68 3.45 3.41 8.57
CA GLY A 68 4.51 2.43 8.81
C GLY A 68 4.01 1.01 9.11
N GLY A 69 2.69 0.82 9.26
CA GLY A 69 2.08 -0.50 9.46
C GLY A 69 2.28 -1.43 8.27
N ILE A 70 2.52 -2.72 8.54
CA ILE A 70 2.76 -3.73 7.49
C ILE A 70 1.44 -4.10 6.83
N VAL A 71 1.42 -4.15 5.51
CA VAL A 71 0.31 -4.65 4.70
C VAL A 71 0.70 -5.99 4.07
N TYR A 72 -0.14 -7.02 4.23
CA TYR A 72 0.14 -8.36 3.71
C TYR A 72 -1.10 -9.04 3.12
N ALA A 73 -0.89 -9.92 2.15
CA ALA A 73 -1.87 -10.86 1.63
C ALA A 73 -1.66 -12.24 2.28
N LEU A 74 -2.75 -12.88 2.72
CA LEU A 74 -2.70 -14.26 3.25
C LEU A 74 -3.16 -15.23 2.17
N THR A 75 -2.26 -16.10 1.72
CA THR A 75 -2.63 -17.23 0.87
C THR A 75 -3.01 -18.40 1.77
N LYS A 76 -4.31 -18.59 2.00
CA LYS A 76 -4.83 -19.60 2.94
C LYS A 76 -4.40 -21.03 2.58
N ALA A 77 -4.34 -21.36 1.29
CA ALA A 77 -3.96 -22.68 0.80
C ALA A 77 -2.56 -23.12 1.28
N THR A 78 -1.62 -22.17 1.40
CA THR A 78 -0.23 -22.43 1.82
C THR A 78 0.09 -21.84 3.19
N ASN A 79 -0.90 -21.25 3.87
CA ASN A 79 -0.75 -20.48 5.11
C ASN A 79 0.40 -19.44 5.06
N THR A 80 0.65 -18.87 3.88
CA THR A 80 1.79 -17.95 3.65
C THR A 80 1.31 -16.51 3.66
N ARG A 81 2.05 -15.63 4.36
CA ARG A 81 1.85 -14.17 4.33
C ARG A 81 2.85 -13.54 3.38
N TYR A 82 2.35 -12.89 2.34
CA TYR A 82 3.18 -12.11 1.42
C TYR A 82 3.07 -10.65 1.79
N THR A 83 4.19 -10.01 2.09
CA THR A 83 4.24 -8.56 2.30
C THR A 83 3.88 -7.86 0.99
N VAL A 84 2.84 -7.04 1.04
CA VAL A 84 2.33 -6.26 -0.09
C VAL A 84 2.94 -4.86 -0.08
N GLY A 85 3.15 -4.30 1.11
CA GLY A 85 3.76 -2.99 1.25
C GLY A 85 3.67 -2.45 2.67
N ILE A 86 3.83 -1.13 2.77
CA ILE A 86 3.79 -0.38 4.02
C ILE A 86 2.67 0.66 3.90
N ASN A 87 1.84 0.77 4.95
CA ASN A 87 0.78 1.75 5.01
C ASN A 87 1.36 3.16 5.11
N LEU A 88 1.14 3.99 4.09
CA LEU A 88 1.64 5.37 4.04
C LEU A 88 0.71 6.33 4.78
N GLY A 89 -0.59 6.23 4.52
CA GLY A 89 -1.62 7.11 5.05
C GLY A 89 -2.98 6.83 4.40
N SER A 90 -3.95 7.70 4.64
CA SER A 90 -5.28 7.63 4.06
C SER A 90 -5.55 8.81 3.13
N ILE A 91 -6.43 8.58 2.15
CA ILE A 91 -7.03 9.64 1.33
C ILE A 91 -8.54 9.59 1.54
N THR A 92 -9.17 10.76 1.58
CA THR A 92 -10.63 10.90 1.59
C THR A 92 -11.06 11.36 0.21
N TYR A 93 -12.10 10.73 -0.32
CA TYR A 93 -12.78 11.16 -1.55
C TYR A 93 -13.89 12.15 -1.22
#